data_AF-A0A2E5XIR0-F1
#
_entry.id   AF-A0A2E5XIR0-F1
#
_cell.length_a   1.000
_cell.length_b   1.000
_cell.length_c   1.000
_cell.angle_alpha   90.00
_cell.angle_beta   90.00
_cell.angle_gamma   90.00
#
_symmetry.space_group_name_H-M   'P 1'
#
loop_
_entity.id
_entity.type
_entity.pdbx_description
1 polymer ?
#
loop_
_entity_poly.entity_id
_entity_poly.type
_entity_poly.pdbx_seq_one_letter_code
_entity_poly.pdbx_strand_id
1 'polypeptide(L)'
;MKINASYLALFGCFGLAGSLAGQTNGESSGTSPHGDPYTPVGSISVTPTVVQPGVQPNMVWGIEYPKAAGDLSDIDTAGGVTPKTTVDVKVRVMGVAWQYGNTLLPTALWVRVGAASAWELVFFGSGEDVNPEKVVFERKGVLPGTRIDFSARGQSPTGPWYSTRSTSTPELTVLGMVNGDNVPEFAPAYEQGRIESFMTPFLDDNNTRVVLGPHDIIHTFELGSTNPGDWWFDMQDIVCVTTLSEKLTGAGSNTKFENPGAASLTGGSTGTLDDKKMIQSGRKLAR
;
A
#
# COMPACT_ATOMS: atom_id res chain seq x y z
N MET A 1 35.53 -45.67 -63.40
CA MET A 1 35.76 -46.65 -62.32
C MET A 1 34.55 -46.57 -61.40
N LYS A 2 33.74 -47.64 -61.34
CA LYS A 2 32.63 -47.86 -60.39
C LYS A 2 33.24 -47.99 -58.97
N ILE A 3 32.59 -47.78 -57.80
CA ILE A 3 31.34 -48.33 -57.24
C ILE A 3 30.96 -47.53 -55.95
N ASN A 4 29.65 -47.33 -55.75
CA ASN A 4 28.81 -47.28 -54.52
C ASN A 4 29.42 -47.26 -53.10
N ALA A 5 28.77 -46.56 -52.16
CA ALA A 5 27.74 -47.16 -51.26
C ALA A 5 27.24 -46.18 -50.17
N SER A 6 25.92 -46.14 -50.06
CA SER A 6 25.03 -45.88 -48.90
C SER A 6 25.64 -45.74 -47.51
N TYR A 7 25.16 -44.75 -46.73
CA TYR A 7 24.76 -44.96 -45.33
C TYR A 7 23.56 -44.08 -44.93
N LEU A 8 22.50 -44.77 -44.55
CA LEU A 8 21.38 -44.32 -43.73
C LEU A 8 21.92 -44.01 -42.32
N ALA A 9 21.72 -42.80 -41.82
CA ALA A 9 21.98 -42.46 -40.43
C ALA A 9 20.74 -41.80 -39.82
N LEU A 10 20.07 -42.61 -39.01
CA LEU A 10 19.05 -42.28 -38.05
C LEU A 10 19.69 -41.44 -36.92
N PHE A 11 19.36 -40.16 -36.82
CA PHE A 11 19.50 -39.37 -35.59
C PHE A 11 18.10 -38.79 -35.36
N GLY A 12 17.31 -39.31 -34.42
CA GLY A 12 17.61 -39.26 -33.00
C GLY A 12 16.87 -38.05 -32.46
N CYS A 13 15.62 -38.26 -32.05
CA CYS A 13 14.80 -37.26 -31.38
C CYS A 13 15.55 -36.76 -30.14
N PHE A 14 16.04 -35.52 -30.17
CA PHE A 14 16.31 -34.75 -28.96
C PHE A 14 15.18 -33.74 -28.80
N GLY A 15 14.15 -34.15 -28.06
CA GLY A 15 13.27 -33.20 -27.39
C GLY A 15 14.09 -32.49 -26.32
N LEU A 16 14.61 -31.31 -26.65
CA LEU A 16 14.99 -30.32 -25.66
C LEU A 16 13.84 -29.35 -25.53
N ALA A 17 12.88 -29.70 -24.66
CA ALA A 17 12.05 -28.72 -23.99
C ALA A 17 12.94 -27.94 -23.02
N GLY A 18 13.78 -27.06 -23.57
CA GLY A 18 14.47 -26.06 -22.78
C GLY A 18 13.49 -24.94 -22.51
N SER A 19 12.86 -24.94 -21.32
CA SER A 19 12.36 -23.70 -20.76
C SER A 19 13.58 -22.80 -20.52
N LEU A 20 13.88 -21.91 -21.47
CA LEU A 20 14.81 -20.82 -21.21
C LEU A 20 14.15 -19.96 -20.13
N ALA A 21 14.61 -20.12 -18.89
CA ALA A 21 14.47 -19.08 -17.90
C ALA A 21 15.20 -17.86 -18.46
N GLY A 22 14.44 -16.91 -19.01
CA GLY A 22 14.98 -15.66 -19.50
C GLY A 22 15.62 -14.92 -18.33
N GLN A 23 16.95 -14.91 -18.31
CA GLN A 23 17.72 -14.03 -17.45
C GLN A 23 17.48 -12.59 -17.94
N THR A 24 16.61 -11.86 -17.27
CA THR A 24 16.42 -10.43 -17.50
C THR A 24 17.61 -9.70 -16.90
N ASN A 25 18.67 -9.48 -17.68
CA ASN A 25 19.58 -8.37 -17.44
C ASN A 25 18.90 -7.09 -17.94
N GLY A 26 17.91 -6.63 -17.16
CA GLY A 26 17.37 -5.28 -17.23
C GLY A 26 17.79 -4.60 -15.95
N GLU A 27 18.39 -3.42 -16.08
CA GLU A 27 18.74 -2.54 -14.96
C GLU A 27 17.61 -2.50 -13.94
N SER A 28 17.99 -2.60 -12.66
CA SER A 28 17.07 -2.47 -11.55
C SER A 28 16.26 -1.19 -11.73
N SER A 29 14.97 -1.34 -12.03
CA SER A 29 13.98 -0.31 -11.78
C SER A 29 14.26 0.26 -10.40
N GLY A 30 14.58 1.56 -10.35
CA GLY A 30 14.97 2.24 -9.12
C GLY A 30 14.09 1.77 -7.97
N THR A 31 14.72 1.21 -6.95
CA THR A 31 14.08 0.96 -5.66
C THR A 31 13.52 2.28 -5.19
N SER A 32 12.21 2.47 -5.32
CA SER A 32 11.53 3.52 -4.61
C SER A 32 11.81 3.30 -3.12
N PRO A 33 12.18 4.36 -2.36
CA PRO A 33 12.47 4.25 -0.94
C PRO A 33 11.28 3.73 -0.11
N HIS A 34 10.09 3.58 -0.70
CA HIS A 34 8.84 3.23 -0.01
C HIS A 34 8.47 1.74 -0.01
N GLY A 35 9.28 0.87 -0.60
CA GLY A 35 9.21 -0.58 -0.33
C GLY A 35 8.01 -1.35 -0.90
N ASP A 36 7.13 -0.73 -1.71
CA ASP A 36 6.12 -1.46 -2.49
C ASP A 36 6.58 -1.50 -3.97
N PRO A 37 6.66 -2.69 -4.60
CA PRO A 37 7.28 -2.78 -5.91
C PRO A 37 6.43 -2.09 -6.98
N TYR A 38 7.01 -1.06 -7.58
CA TYR A 38 6.72 -0.61 -8.94
C TYR A 38 7.15 -1.71 -9.92
N THR A 39 6.55 -2.89 -9.88
CA THR A 39 6.85 -3.93 -10.87
C THR A 39 5.73 -3.94 -11.90
N PRO A 40 5.89 -3.21 -13.03
CA PRO A 40 5.08 -3.44 -14.19
C PRO A 40 5.09 -4.93 -14.54
N VAL A 41 3.92 -5.48 -14.79
CA VAL A 41 3.79 -6.83 -15.35
C VAL A 41 3.51 -6.69 -16.83
N GLY A 42 3.86 -7.68 -17.63
CA GLY A 42 3.66 -7.56 -19.06
C GLY A 42 3.79 -8.87 -19.82
N SER A 43 3.34 -8.83 -21.06
CA SER A 43 3.45 -9.92 -22.01
C SER A 43 4.15 -9.45 -23.27
N ILE A 44 5.00 -10.31 -23.82
CA ILE A 44 5.61 -10.11 -25.13
C ILE A 44 5.03 -11.13 -26.10
N SER A 45 4.58 -10.68 -27.26
CA SER A 45 4.13 -11.56 -28.34
C SER A 45 4.86 -11.23 -29.62
N VAL A 46 5.26 -12.27 -30.35
CA VAL A 46 6.00 -12.15 -31.62
C VAL A 46 5.29 -13.00 -32.66
N THR A 47 4.97 -12.40 -33.81
CA THR A 47 4.29 -13.08 -34.91
C THR A 47 4.99 -12.79 -36.25
N PRO A 48 5.40 -13.82 -37.03
CA PRO A 48 5.39 -15.24 -36.68
C PRO A 48 6.42 -15.58 -35.58
N THR A 49 6.14 -16.62 -34.80
CA THR A 49 7.03 -17.13 -33.74
C THR A 49 8.30 -17.81 -34.27
N VAL A 50 8.35 -18.07 -35.58
CA VAL A 50 9.50 -18.62 -36.29
C VAL A 50 9.94 -17.61 -37.34
N VAL A 51 11.21 -17.22 -37.30
CA VAL A 51 11.80 -16.30 -38.29
C VAL A 51 12.00 -17.05 -39.60
N GLN A 52 11.42 -16.52 -40.68
CA GLN A 52 11.67 -16.99 -42.04
C GLN A 52 12.41 -15.90 -42.83
N PRO A 53 13.38 -16.25 -43.69
CA PRO A 53 14.01 -15.28 -44.57
C PRO A 53 12.97 -14.52 -45.40
N GLY A 54 13.05 -13.19 -45.39
CA GLY A 54 12.10 -12.32 -46.09
C GLY A 54 10.78 -12.03 -45.36
N VAL A 55 10.56 -12.59 -44.16
CA VAL A 55 9.40 -12.27 -43.31
C VAL A 55 9.83 -11.36 -42.17
N GLN A 56 9.17 -10.21 -42.04
CA GLN A 56 9.38 -9.30 -40.92
C GLN A 56 8.48 -9.72 -39.74
N PRO A 57 9.06 -10.18 -38.61
CA PRO A 57 8.26 -10.46 -37.42
C PRO A 57 7.71 -9.17 -36.82
N ASN A 58 6.44 -9.20 -36.42
CA ASN A 58 5.80 -8.19 -35.62
C ASN A 58 5.94 -8.54 -34.14
N MET A 59 6.52 -7.63 -33.35
CA MET A 59 6.64 -7.77 -31.91
C MET A 59 5.69 -6.78 -31.24
N VAL A 60 4.87 -7.28 -30.32
CA VAL A 60 3.96 -6.48 -29.51
C VAL A 60 4.29 -6.69 -28.04
N TRP A 61 4.51 -5.58 -27.33
CA TRP A 61 4.72 -5.57 -25.89
C TRP A 61 3.48 -4.99 -25.21
N GLY A 62 2.87 -5.75 -24.31
CA GLY A 62 1.84 -5.26 -23.40
C GLY A 62 2.48 -5.08 -22.02
N ILE A 63 2.53 -3.85 -21.51
CA ILE A 63 3.01 -3.53 -20.16
C ILE A 63 1.82 -2.97 -19.38
N GLU A 64 1.54 -3.56 -18.23
CA GLU A 64 0.56 -3.12 -17.24
C GLU A 64 1.31 -2.55 -16.04
N TYR A 65 1.11 -1.26 -15.81
CA TYR A 65 1.68 -0.55 -14.66
C TYR A 65 0.79 -0.73 -13.43
N PRO A 66 1.34 -0.73 -12.21
CA PRO A 66 0.55 -0.71 -10.99
C PRO A 66 -0.40 0.49 -10.99
N LYS A 67 -1.64 0.26 -10.55
CA LYS A 67 -2.64 1.32 -10.38
C LYS A 67 -2.19 2.30 -9.29
N ALA A 68 -2.42 3.59 -9.49
CA ALA A 68 -2.18 4.58 -8.45
C ALA A 68 -3.28 4.53 -7.37
N ALA A 69 -3.03 5.11 -6.20
CA ALA A 69 -3.98 5.18 -5.09
C ALA A 69 -5.27 5.91 -5.53
N GLY A 70 -5.14 6.93 -6.37
CA GLY A 70 -6.26 7.63 -7.00
C GLY A 70 -7.06 6.79 -8.02
N ASP A 71 -6.45 5.75 -8.60
CA ASP A 71 -7.17 4.79 -9.45
C ASP A 71 -7.95 3.78 -8.60
N LEU A 72 -7.45 3.47 -7.40
CA LEU A 72 -8.08 2.53 -6.47
C LEU A 72 -9.15 3.18 -5.59
N SER A 73 -9.04 4.47 -5.30
CA SER A 73 -9.93 5.20 -4.37
C SER A 73 -10.08 6.67 -4.75
N ASP A 74 -11.18 7.28 -4.32
CA ASP A 74 -11.29 8.73 -4.20
C ASP A 74 -10.75 9.17 -2.84
N ILE A 75 -9.93 10.21 -2.82
CA ILE A 75 -9.32 10.79 -1.63
C ILE A 75 -9.76 12.24 -1.57
N ASP A 76 -10.44 12.64 -0.49
CA ASP A 76 -10.82 14.03 -0.31
C ASP A 76 -9.67 14.86 0.27
N THR A 77 -9.83 16.19 0.27
CA THR A 77 -8.81 17.11 0.76
C THR A 77 -8.45 16.92 2.24
N ALA A 78 -9.38 16.39 3.04
CA ALA A 78 -9.14 16.09 4.45
C ALA A 78 -8.44 14.73 4.63
N GLY A 79 -8.21 13.96 3.55
CA GLY A 79 -7.58 12.65 3.56
C GLY A 79 -8.53 11.48 3.79
N GLY A 80 -9.84 11.70 3.74
CA GLY A 80 -10.81 10.61 3.78
C GLY A 80 -10.77 9.79 2.51
N VAL A 81 -10.74 8.46 2.64
CA VAL A 81 -10.54 7.53 1.52
C VAL A 81 -11.85 6.79 1.21
N THR A 82 -12.23 6.72 -0.06
CA THR A 82 -13.40 5.97 -0.52
C THR A 82 -13.01 5.05 -1.68
N PRO A 83 -12.88 3.74 -1.47
CA PRO A 83 -12.46 2.80 -2.51
C PRO A 83 -13.40 2.76 -3.71
N LYS A 84 -12.84 2.64 -4.91
CA LYS A 84 -13.53 2.39 -6.19
C LYS A 84 -13.66 0.89 -6.48
N THR A 85 -12.70 0.11 -5.99
CA THR A 85 -12.68 -1.36 -6.07
C THR A 85 -12.60 -1.98 -4.68
N THR A 86 -12.68 -3.31 -4.59
CA THR A 86 -12.47 -3.99 -3.30
C THR A 86 -10.98 -3.98 -2.98
N VAL A 87 -10.62 -3.41 -1.84
CA VAL A 87 -9.23 -3.23 -1.43
C VAL A 87 -8.97 -3.82 -0.04
N ASP A 88 -7.73 -4.25 0.19
CA ASP A 88 -7.19 -4.44 1.52
C ASP A 88 -6.48 -3.14 1.93
N VAL A 89 -6.63 -2.75 3.19
CA VAL A 89 -6.12 -1.49 3.76
C VAL A 89 -5.15 -1.82 4.86
N LYS A 90 -3.96 -1.20 4.83
CA LYS A 90 -2.96 -1.27 5.90
C LYS A 90 -2.57 0.13 6.32
N VAL A 91 -2.36 0.35 7.62
CA VAL A 91 -1.90 1.63 8.16
C VAL A 91 -0.65 1.42 9.00
N ARG A 92 0.34 2.28 8.80
CA ARG A 92 1.58 2.37 9.59
C ARG A 92 1.70 3.78 10.13
N VAL A 93 2.11 3.94 11.39
CA VAL A 93 2.46 5.27 11.94
C VAL A 93 3.93 5.50 11.62
N MET A 94 4.22 6.60 10.94
CA MET A 94 5.59 6.94 10.52
C MET A 94 6.32 7.78 11.57
N GLY A 95 5.59 8.65 12.27
CA GLY A 95 6.16 9.51 13.29
C GLY A 95 5.12 10.30 14.07
N VAL A 96 5.57 10.81 15.21
CA VAL A 96 4.83 11.72 16.10
C VAL A 96 5.81 12.78 16.58
N ALA A 97 5.56 14.04 16.22
CA ALA A 97 6.33 15.20 16.70
C ALA A 97 5.59 16.01 17.77
N TRP A 98 4.60 15.40 18.43
CA TRP A 98 3.83 16.00 19.50
C TRP A 98 4.64 16.13 20.80
N GLN A 99 5.00 17.35 21.18
CA GLN A 99 5.85 17.61 22.33
C GLN A 99 5.57 18.95 23.01
N TYR A 100 6.09 19.10 24.24
CA TYR A 100 6.15 20.38 24.93
C TYR A 100 7.54 20.61 25.50
N GLY A 101 8.22 21.64 25.01
CA GLY A 101 9.65 21.79 25.23
C GLY A 101 10.37 20.55 24.69
N ASN A 102 11.14 19.88 25.55
CA ASN A 102 11.87 18.64 25.21
C ASN A 102 11.14 17.37 25.66
N THR A 103 9.89 17.48 26.11
CA THR A 103 9.11 16.34 26.60
C THR A 103 8.16 15.88 25.51
N LEU A 104 8.39 14.67 25.01
CA LEU A 104 7.46 14.01 24.10
C LEU A 104 6.16 13.70 24.85
N LEU A 105 5.04 13.97 24.20
CA LEU A 105 3.72 13.80 24.79
C LEU A 105 2.94 12.71 24.05
N PRO A 106 2.02 12.01 24.73
CA PRO A 106 1.19 11.01 24.08
C PRO A 106 0.24 11.62 23.03
N THR A 107 0.12 10.92 21.91
CA THR A 107 -0.96 11.07 20.94
C THR A 107 -1.77 9.80 20.86
N ALA A 108 -2.95 9.91 20.25
CA ALA A 108 -3.77 8.76 19.93
C ALA A 108 -4.32 8.90 18.51
N LEU A 109 -4.33 7.78 17.77
CA LEU A 109 -4.82 7.68 16.40
C LEU A 109 -5.91 6.63 16.34
N TRP A 110 -6.99 6.95 15.64
CA TRP A 110 -8.10 6.06 15.37
C TRP A 110 -8.37 5.96 13.87
N VAL A 111 -8.87 4.79 13.48
CA VAL A 111 -9.36 4.52 12.12
C VAL A 111 -10.80 4.06 12.21
N ARG A 112 -11.62 4.46 11.23
CA ARG A 112 -12.97 3.97 11.05
C ARG A 112 -13.16 3.50 9.62
N VAL A 113 -13.69 2.29 9.44
CA VAL A 113 -14.05 1.74 8.12
C VAL A 113 -15.57 1.58 8.04
N GLY A 114 -16.20 2.44 7.25
CA GLY A 114 -17.65 2.65 7.16
C GLY A 114 -18.10 3.82 8.03
N ALA A 115 -18.82 4.79 7.45
CA ALA A 115 -19.23 6.01 8.14
C ALA A 115 -20.06 5.78 9.42
N ALA A 116 -20.81 4.67 9.48
CA ALA A 116 -21.61 4.27 10.65
C ALA A 116 -20.88 3.32 11.62
N SER A 117 -19.64 2.92 11.31
CA SER A 117 -18.85 2.02 12.15
C SER A 117 -18.24 2.75 13.34
N ALA A 118 -17.88 2.00 14.37
CA ALA A 118 -17.12 2.54 15.49
C ALA A 118 -15.68 2.90 15.08
N TRP A 119 -15.09 3.86 15.79
CA TRP A 119 -13.68 4.18 15.71
C TRP A 119 -12.85 3.13 16.45
N GLU A 120 -11.80 2.64 15.79
CA GLU A 120 -10.83 1.69 16.34
C GLU A 120 -9.55 2.44 16.72
N LEU A 121 -9.10 2.35 17.97
CA LEU A 121 -7.83 2.92 18.42
C LEU A 121 -6.69 2.07 17.86
N VAL A 122 -5.85 2.64 17.01
CA VAL A 122 -4.76 1.91 16.32
C VAL A 122 -3.38 2.28 16.86
N PHE A 123 -3.23 3.47 17.43
CA PHE A 123 -2.00 3.90 18.07
C PHE A 123 -2.28 4.75 19.30
N PHE A 124 -1.48 4.55 20.33
CA PHE A 124 -1.44 5.34 21.56
C PHE A 124 0.00 5.36 22.06
N GLY A 125 0.61 6.54 22.14
CA GLY A 125 2.01 6.68 22.53
C GLY A 125 2.60 8.00 22.09
N SER A 126 3.88 8.17 22.36
CA SER A 126 4.69 9.32 21.98
C SER A 126 5.56 9.00 20.75
N GLY A 127 6.40 9.95 20.33
CA GLY A 127 7.37 9.72 19.24
C GLY A 127 8.27 8.51 19.45
N GLU A 128 8.66 8.19 20.69
CA GLU A 128 9.50 7.03 21.01
C GLU A 128 8.78 5.69 20.87
N ASP A 129 7.45 5.67 20.91
CA ASP A 129 6.64 4.45 20.80
C ASP A 129 6.35 4.07 19.34
N VAL A 130 6.75 4.92 18.39
CA VAL A 130 6.53 4.70 16.96
C VAL A 130 7.51 3.64 16.45
N ASN A 131 6.95 2.60 15.83
CA ASN A 131 7.71 1.69 14.97
C ASN A 131 7.16 1.81 13.53
N PRO A 132 7.90 2.47 12.63
CA PRO A 132 7.47 2.70 11.24
C PRO A 132 7.22 1.42 10.42
N GLU A 133 7.82 0.30 10.80
CA GLU A 133 7.66 -0.98 10.09
C GLU A 133 6.40 -1.74 10.55
N LYS A 134 5.82 -1.35 11.69
CA LYS A 134 4.67 -2.03 12.28
C LYS A 134 3.38 -1.58 11.63
N VAL A 135 2.67 -2.53 11.02
CA VAL A 135 1.27 -2.34 10.63
C VAL A 135 0.41 -2.27 11.90
N VAL A 136 -0.15 -1.09 12.17
CA VAL A 136 -0.99 -0.82 13.34
C VAL A 136 -2.47 -1.13 13.10
N PHE A 137 -2.86 -1.23 11.83
CA PHE A 137 -4.23 -1.58 11.41
C PHE A 137 -4.20 -2.31 10.08
N GLU A 138 -4.99 -3.37 9.97
CA GLU A 138 -5.22 -4.08 8.71
C GLU A 138 -6.71 -4.42 8.58
N ARG A 139 -7.30 -4.11 7.42
CA ARG A 139 -8.66 -4.52 7.07
C ARG A 139 -8.68 -5.10 5.68
N LYS A 140 -9.15 -6.34 5.55
CA LYS A 140 -9.25 -7.01 4.26
C LYS A 140 -10.64 -6.88 3.65
N GLY A 141 -10.70 -6.78 2.32
CA GLY A 141 -11.94 -6.81 1.56
C GLY A 141 -12.87 -5.63 1.84
N VAL A 142 -12.32 -4.42 2.01
CA VAL A 142 -13.11 -3.20 2.12
C VAL A 142 -13.82 -2.96 0.78
N LEU A 143 -15.14 -2.89 0.81
CA LEU A 143 -15.97 -2.81 -0.39
C LEU A 143 -15.90 -1.40 -1.02
N PRO A 144 -16.12 -1.30 -2.35
CA PRO A 144 -16.28 -0.01 -3.03
C PRO A 144 -17.32 0.88 -2.34
N GLY A 145 -17.07 2.18 -2.31
CA GLY A 145 -17.94 3.18 -1.68
C GLY A 145 -17.88 3.21 -0.15
N THR A 146 -17.08 2.34 0.49
CA THR A 146 -16.93 2.36 1.96
C THR A 146 -15.99 3.48 2.39
N ARG A 147 -16.52 4.47 3.12
CA ARG A 147 -15.69 5.55 3.66
C ARG A 147 -14.70 5.03 4.71
N ILE A 148 -13.43 5.36 4.56
CA ILE A 148 -12.37 5.15 5.54
C ILE A 148 -11.96 6.52 6.07
N ASP A 149 -12.03 6.69 7.39
CA ASP A 149 -11.70 7.93 8.07
C ASP A 149 -10.60 7.72 9.12
N PHE A 150 -9.87 8.80 9.37
CA PHE A 150 -8.84 8.87 10.39
C PHE A 150 -9.16 9.98 11.39
N SER A 151 -8.67 9.81 12.60
CA SER A 151 -8.89 10.76 13.68
C SER A 151 -7.73 10.71 14.66
N ALA A 152 -7.31 11.86 15.18
CA ALA A 152 -6.24 11.92 16.18
C ALA A 152 -6.44 13.04 17.20
N ARG A 153 -5.74 12.95 18.33
CA ARG A 153 -5.60 14.03 19.33
C ARG A 153 -4.29 13.87 20.11
N GLY A 154 -3.78 14.98 20.61
CA GLY A 154 -2.59 15.04 21.45
C GLY A 154 -2.95 15.34 22.91
N GLN A 155 -2.16 14.83 23.84
CA GLN A 155 -2.28 15.14 25.26
C GLN A 155 -1.51 16.43 25.59
N SER A 156 -2.09 17.32 26.38
CA SER A 156 -1.39 18.48 26.92
C SER A 156 -0.38 18.08 28.01
N PRO A 157 0.59 18.94 28.35
CA PRO A 157 1.59 18.66 29.39
C PRO A 157 1.01 18.39 30.77
N THR A 158 -0.24 18.81 31.01
CA THR A 158 -0.91 18.67 32.31
C THR A 158 -1.87 17.48 32.36
N GLY A 159 -2.01 16.71 31.26
CA GLY A 159 -2.82 15.50 31.20
C GLY A 159 -4.16 15.59 30.44
N PRO A 160 -4.87 16.74 30.36
CA PRO A 160 -6.02 16.89 29.48
C PRO A 160 -5.67 16.70 28.00
N TRP A 161 -6.62 16.22 27.21
CA TRP A 161 -6.47 16.06 25.76
C TRP A 161 -6.95 17.30 25.01
N TYR A 162 -6.27 17.64 23.92
CA TYR A 162 -6.78 18.59 22.93
C TYR A 162 -7.99 18.01 22.18
N SER A 163 -8.70 18.90 21.49
CA SER A 163 -9.80 18.52 20.59
C SER A 163 -9.33 17.52 19.55
N THR A 164 -10.23 16.63 19.17
CA THR A 164 -9.98 15.64 18.15
C THR A 164 -10.01 16.26 16.76
N ARG A 165 -9.03 15.90 15.92
CA ARG A 165 -8.95 16.23 14.50
C ARG A 165 -9.31 15.03 13.68
N SER A 166 -10.12 15.18 12.64
CA SER A 166 -10.59 14.05 11.85
C SER A 166 -10.79 14.40 10.39
N THR A 167 -10.56 13.42 9.53
CA THR A 167 -10.93 13.44 8.10
C THR A 167 -12.44 13.48 7.87
N SER A 168 -13.24 13.21 8.91
CA SER A 168 -14.70 13.29 8.85
C SER A 168 -15.25 14.71 9.03
N THR A 169 -14.36 15.67 9.32
CA THR A 169 -14.66 17.09 9.47
C THR A 169 -13.79 17.88 8.48
N PRO A 170 -14.32 18.89 7.78
CA PRO A 170 -13.57 19.65 6.79
C PRO A 170 -12.66 20.70 7.47
N GLU A 171 -11.64 20.24 8.19
CA GLU A 171 -10.63 21.09 8.83
C GLU A 171 -9.29 20.95 8.12
N LEU A 172 -8.51 22.05 7.99
CA LEU A 172 -7.16 22.03 7.41
C LEU A 172 -6.11 21.37 8.33
N THR A 173 -6.55 20.84 9.47
CA THR A 173 -5.71 20.18 10.49
C THR A 173 -5.44 18.72 10.17
N VAL A 174 -6.06 18.18 9.13
CA VAL A 174 -5.79 16.84 8.61
C VAL A 174 -5.72 16.91 7.10
N LEU A 175 -4.68 16.34 6.51
CA LEU A 175 -4.56 16.21 5.06
C LEU A 175 -4.24 14.76 4.70
N GLY A 176 -4.75 14.32 3.56
CA GLY A 176 -4.25 13.14 2.86
C GLY A 176 -3.63 13.57 1.55
N MET A 177 -2.42 13.10 1.28
CA MET A 177 -1.68 13.39 0.06
C MET A 177 -1.24 12.09 -0.61
N VAL A 178 -1.20 12.09 -1.94
CA VAL A 178 -0.69 11.00 -2.76
C VAL A 178 0.62 11.40 -3.44
N ASN A 179 1.28 10.43 -4.08
CA ASN A 179 2.51 10.67 -4.80
C ASN A 179 2.36 11.81 -5.83
N GLY A 180 3.26 12.79 -5.76
CA GLY A 180 3.32 13.95 -6.66
C GLY A 180 2.55 15.19 -6.19
N ASP A 181 1.71 15.07 -5.16
CA ASP A 181 1.00 16.20 -4.58
C ASP A 181 1.98 17.25 -4.04
N ASN A 182 1.57 18.53 -4.07
CA ASN A 182 2.33 19.59 -3.43
C ASN A 182 2.18 19.46 -1.90
N VAL A 183 3.25 19.74 -1.16
CA VAL A 183 3.15 19.94 0.29
C VAL A 183 2.30 21.18 0.62
N PRO A 184 1.66 21.26 1.80
CA PRO A 184 0.82 22.40 2.15
C PRO A 184 1.65 23.69 2.37
N GLU A 185 1.50 24.66 1.47
CA GLU A 185 2.13 26.01 1.59
C GLU A 185 1.69 26.76 2.86
N PHE A 186 0.52 26.41 3.42
CA PHE A 186 0.00 27.04 4.63
C PHE A 186 0.61 26.50 5.93
N ALA A 187 1.44 25.46 5.86
CA ALA A 187 2.20 24.90 6.97
C ALA A 187 3.66 25.37 6.87
N PRO A 188 4.08 26.40 7.63
CA PRO A 188 5.36 27.08 7.42
C PRO A 188 6.59 26.18 7.55
N ALA A 189 6.47 25.03 8.24
CA ALA A 189 7.56 24.09 8.41
C ALA A 189 8.14 23.56 7.10
N TYR A 190 7.31 23.38 6.07
CA TYR A 190 7.75 22.89 4.76
C TYR A 190 8.62 23.91 4.01
N GLU A 191 8.27 25.19 4.10
CA GLU A 191 9.06 26.27 3.48
C GLU A 191 10.34 26.59 4.26
N GLN A 192 10.33 26.36 5.57
CA GLN A 192 11.45 26.70 6.47
C GLN A 192 12.44 25.56 6.67
N GLY A 193 12.20 24.39 6.06
CA GLY A 193 13.04 23.20 6.23
C GLY A 193 12.98 22.61 7.64
N ARG A 194 11.91 22.89 8.40
CA ARG A 194 11.66 22.29 9.73
C ARG A 194 10.89 20.98 9.58
N ILE A 195 11.41 20.14 8.69
CA ILE A 195 10.87 18.83 8.39
C ILE A 195 11.39 17.84 9.42
N GLU A 196 10.47 17.12 10.04
CA GLU A 196 10.79 16.03 10.93
C GLU A 196 11.44 14.88 10.17
N SER A 197 12.42 14.24 10.80
CA SER A 197 13.24 13.21 10.13
C SER A 197 12.42 12.05 9.54
N PHE A 198 11.27 11.72 10.15
CA PHE A 198 10.37 10.68 9.64
C PHE A 198 9.56 11.10 8.41
N MET A 199 9.48 12.40 8.10
CA MET A 199 8.87 12.93 6.89
C MET A 199 9.83 12.96 5.71
N THR A 200 11.13 13.12 5.97
CA THR A 200 12.17 13.23 4.92
C THR A 200 12.10 12.15 3.85
N PRO A 201 11.84 10.86 4.15
CA PRO A 201 11.74 9.85 3.11
C PRO A 201 10.59 10.09 2.12
N PHE A 202 9.54 10.82 2.52
CA PHE A 202 8.30 11.02 1.78
C PHE A 202 8.23 12.34 1.01
N LEU A 203 9.34 13.07 0.92
CA LEU A 203 9.42 14.35 0.25
C LEU A 203 10.47 14.28 -0.87
N ASP A 204 10.28 15.11 -1.89
CA ASP A 204 11.32 15.31 -2.91
C ASP A 204 12.51 16.08 -2.32
N ASP A 205 13.63 16.10 -3.06
CA ASP A 205 14.88 16.73 -2.62
C ASP A 205 14.72 18.22 -2.24
N ASN A 206 13.66 18.88 -2.71
CA ASN A 206 13.36 20.29 -2.44
C ASN A 206 12.29 20.50 -1.36
N ASN A 207 11.71 19.44 -0.77
CA ASN A 207 10.57 19.49 0.15
C ASN A 207 9.34 20.22 -0.41
N THR A 208 9.12 20.17 -1.72
CA THR A 208 7.98 20.79 -2.42
C THR A 208 6.89 19.80 -2.78
N ARG A 209 7.23 18.52 -2.90
CA ARG A 209 6.30 17.46 -3.33
C ARG A 209 6.40 16.23 -2.46
N VAL A 210 5.27 15.53 -2.35
CA VAL A 210 5.18 14.22 -1.72
C VAL A 210 5.70 13.15 -2.68
N VAL A 211 6.55 12.26 -2.17
CA VAL A 211 7.06 11.07 -2.85
C VAL A 211 6.55 9.84 -2.11
N LEU A 212 5.81 8.99 -2.80
CA LEU A 212 5.13 7.81 -2.23
C LEU A 212 5.07 6.67 -3.24
N GLY A 213 4.93 5.44 -2.74
CA GLY A 213 4.57 4.28 -3.57
C GLY A 213 3.21 4.49 -4.27
N PRO A 214 2.94 3.76 -5.37
CA PRO A 214 1.73 3.98 -6.17
C PRO A 214 0.46 3.71 -5.37
N HIS A 215 0.51 2.86 -4.36
CA HIS A 215 -0.62 2.46 -3.52
C HIS A 215 -0.75 3.22 -2.19
N ASP A 216 0.19 4.13 -1.93
CA ASP A 216 0.32 4.78 -0.63
C ASP A 216 -0.33 6.16 -0.60
N ILE A 217 -0.88 6.47 0.56
CA ILE A 217 -1.45 7.76 0.92
C ILE A 217 -0.79 8.17 2.23
N ILE A 218 -0.20 9.36 2.29
CA ILE A 218 0.30 9.92 3.55
C ILE A 218 -0.77 10.79 4.18
N HIS A 219 -1.05 10.54 5.45
CA HIS A 219 -1.96 11.33 6.27
C HIS A 219 -1.13 12.12 7.28
N THR A 220 -1.31 13.43 7.27
CA THR A 220 -0.63 14.36 8.17
C THR A 220 -1.64 15.08 9.05
N PHE A 221 -1.26 15.33 10.29
CA PHE A 221 -2.13 15.95 11.29
C PHE A 221 -1.42 17.11 11.99
N GLU A 222 -2.19 18.15 12.24
CA GLU A 222 -1.90 19.24 13.17
C GLU A 222 -2.89 19.16 14.33
N LEU A 223 -2.41 18.97 15.54
CA LEU A 223 -3.21 18.74 16.75
C LEU A 223 -3.21 19.96 17.68
N GLY A 224 -2.19 20.81 17.59
CA GLY A 224 -1.96 21.93 18.51
C GLY A 224 -2.73 23.21 18.15
N SER A 225 -2.90 23.49 16.86
CA SER A 225 -3.60 24.69 16.36
C SER A 225 -4.69 24.37 15.33
N THR A 226 -5.59 25.32 15.11
CA THR A 226 -6.52 25.36 13.98
C THR A 226 -6.21 26.46 12.98
N ASN A 227 -5.22 27.30 13.27
CA ASN A 227 -4.94 28.50 12.50
C ASN A 227 -3.73 28.25 11.59
N PRO A 228 -3.93 28.12 10.27
CA PRO A 228 -2.82 28.03 9.34
C PRO A 228 -1.90 29.25 9.47
N GLY A 229 -0.60 29.02 9.41
CA GLY A 229 0.42 30.07 9.55
C GLY A 229 0.94 30.29 10.97
N ASP A 230 0.35 29.68 12.01
CA ASP A 230 1.01 29.63 13.32
C ASP A 230 2.38 28.94 13.17
N TRP A 231 3.39 29.41 13.91
CA TRP A 231 4.76 28.88 13.81
C TRP A 231 4.91 27.40 14.19
N TRP A 232 3.93 26.87 14.92
CA TRP A 232 3.79 25.48 15.33
C TRP A 232 2.68 24.74 14.56
N PHE A 233 2.05 25.38 13.57
CA PHE A 233 1.16 24.69 12.64
C PHE A 233 2.03 24.06 11.54
N ASP A 234 2.47 22.83 11.73
CA ASP A 234 3.46 22.20 10.86
C ASP A 234 2.95 20.94 10.16
N MET A 235 1.77 20.44 10.51
CA MET A 235 1.19 19.21 9.97
C MET A 235 2.10 17.98 10.18
N GLN A 236 2.87 17.94 11.27
CA GLN A 236 3.79 16.84 11.56
C GLN A 236 3.58 16.23 12.95
N ASP A 237 2.57 16.68 13.70
CA ASP A 237 2.26 16.19 15.05
C ASP A 237 2.02 14.68 15.10
N ILE A 238 1.32 14.14 14.10
CA ILE A 238 1.27 12.70 13.82
C ILE A 238 1.18 12.47 12.31
N VAL A 239 1.95 11.52 11.83
CA VAL A 239 1.99 11.13 10.41
C VAL A 239 1.81 9.62 10.30
N CYS A 240 0.88 9.20 9.45
CA CYS A 240 0.70 7.79 9.11
C CYS A 240 0.59 7.59 7.60
N VAL A 241 0.98 6.41 7.14
CA VAL A 241 0.83 5.98 5.75
C VAL A 241 -0.21 4.89 5.67
N THR A 242 -1.15 5.08 4.74
CA THR A 242 -2.16 4.10 4.36
C THR A 242 -1.78 3.47 3.03
N THR A 243 -1.62 2.16 3.01
CA THR A 243 -1.35 1.38 1.78
C THR A 243 -2.62 0.64 1.36
N LEU A 244 -3.01 0.78 0.10
CA LEU A 244 -4.16 0.10 -0.50
C LEU A 244 -3.70 -1.00 -1.45
N SER A 245 -4.15 -2.24 -1.27
CA SER A 245 -3.90 -3.29 -2.27
C SER A 245 -5.20 -3.81 -2.85
N GLU A 246 -5.32 -3.84 -4.17
CA GLU A 246 -6.48 -4.42 -4.83
C GLU A 246 -6.53 -5.93 -4.54
N LYS A 247 -7.69 -6.39 -4.11
CA LYS A 247 -7.95 -7.83 -4.14
C LYS A 247 -8.26 -8.18 -5.58
N LEU A 248 -7.30 -8.76 -6.30
CA LEU A 248 -7.56 -9.38 -7.59
C LEU A 248 -8.61 -10.49 -7.39
N THR A 249 -9.88 -10.16 -7.59
CA THR A 249 -10.97 -11.13 -7.67
C THR A 249 -10.74 -11.88 -8.96
N GLY A 250 -10.02 -13.02 -8.89
CA GLY A 250 -9.60 -13.88 -10.01
C GLY A 250 -10.31 -13.61 -11.32
N ALA A 251 -9.86 -12.57 -12.03
CA ALA A 251 -10.41 -12.17 -13.31
C ALA A 251 -9.58 -12.91 -14.35
N GLY A 252 -10.05 -14.11 -14.71
CA GLY A 252 -9.61 -14.82 -15.89
C GLY A 252 -8.14 -15.23 -15.90
N SER A 253 -7.72 -16.07 -14.95
CA SER A 253 -6.64 -16.99 -15.30
C SER A 253 -7.14 -17.86 -16.45
N ASN A 254 -6.72 -17.56 -17.68
CA ASN A 254 -6.84 -18.45 -18.83
C ASN A 254 -5.91 -19.67 -18.69
N THR A 255 -5.74 -20.19 -17.47
CA THR A 255 -5.17 -21.52 -17.24
C THR A 255 -6.32 -22.53 -17.19
N LYS A 256 -7.02 -22.72 -18.32
CA LYS A 256 -7.64 -24.02 -18.58
C LYS A 256 -6.54 -25.00 -18.99
N PHE A 257 -5.81 -25.48 -17.99
CA PHE A 257 -5.28 -26.83 -18.03
C PHE A 257 -6.00 -27.58 -16.92
N GLU A 258 -7.13 -28.19 -17.28
CA GLU A 258 -7.78 -29.19 -16.45
C GLU A 258 -6.81 -30.38 -16.31
N ASN A 259 -6.32 -30.62 -15.10
CA ASN A 259 -5.77 -31.91 -14.73
C ASN A 259 -6.83 -32.62 -13.87
N PRO A 260 -7.38 -33.76 -14.31
CA PRO A 260 -8.46 -34.43 -13.59
C PRO A 260 -7.85 -35.23 -12.44
N GLY A 261 -8.07 -34.78 -11.21
CA GLY A 261 -7.87 -35.61 -10.02
C GLY A 261 -6.98 -34.98 -8.96
N ALA A 262 -7.57 -34.21 -8.07
CA ALA A 262 -7.16 -34.15 -6.67
C ALA A 262 -8.33 -33.66 -5.82
N ALA A 263 -8.69 -34.46 -4.81
CA ALA A 263 -9.90 -34.31 -4.03
C ALA A 263 -9.83 -33.17 -2.99
N SER A 264 -11.04 -32.67 -2.71
CA SER A 264 -11.50 -31.84 -1.58
C SER A 264 -10.79 -32.05 -0.23
N LEU A 265 -10.42 -30.95 0.42
CA LEU A 265 -10.47 -30.83 1.89
C LEU A 265 -10.94 -29.43 2.31
N THR A 266 -12.21 -29.40 2.72
CA THR A 266 -12.88 -28.35 3.51
C THR A 266 -12.32 -28.24 4.92
N GLY A 267 -12.21 -27.02 5.47
CA GLY A 267 -12.28 -26.80 6.91
C GLY A 267 -11.40 -25.65 7.44
N GLY A 268 -12.02 -24.60 7.97
CA GLY A 268 -11.31 -23.54 8.71
C GLY A 268 -12.27 -22.51 9.30
N SER A 269 -12.77 -22.78 10.50
CA SER A 269 -13.68 -21.95 11.29
C SER A 269 -13.05 -20.61 11.70
N THR A 270 -13.80 -19.52 11.55
CA THR A 270 -13.49 -18.21 12.13
C THR A 270 -13.91 -18.18 13.60
N GLY A 271 -12.97 -17.98 14.51
CA GLY A 271 -13.22 -17.67 15.92
C GLY A 271 -13.12 -16.17 16.16
N THR A 272 -14.15 -15.58 16.77
CA THR A 272 -14.19 -14.17 17.18
C THR A 272 -13.73 -14.06 18.64
N LEU A 273 -12.89 -13.06 18.97
CA LEU A 273 -12.42 -12.76 20.34
C LEU A 273 -13.33 -11.70 20.99
N ASP A 274 -13.60 -11.82 22.29
CA ASP A 274 -14.34 -10.83 23.09
C ASP A 274 -13.42 -10.06 24.08
N ASP A 275 -13.95 -8.96 24.61
CA ASP A 275 -13.26 -7.85 25.31
C ASP A 275 -12.62 -8.19 26.66
N LYS A 276 -12.33 -9.45 26.96
CA LYS A 276 -11.72 -9.86 28.24
C LYS A 276 -10.52 -10.82 28.13
N LYS A 277 -9.97 -11.04 26.93
CA LYS A 277 -8.72 -11.81 26.72
C LYS A 277 -8.66 -13.17 27.46
N MET A 278 -9.72 -14.01 27.35
CA MET A 278 -9.69 -15.40 27.82
C MET A 278 -10.30 -16.35 26.76
N ILE A 279 -9.59 -17.42 26.40
CA ILE A 279 -10.07 -18.45 25.45
C ILE A 279 -11.04 -19.39 26.15
N GLN A 280 -12.33 -19.38 25.79
CA GLN A 280 -13.24 -20.48 26.11
C GLN A 280 -13.27 -21.50 24.97
N SER A 281 -12.74 -22.69 25.19
CA SER A 281 -12.81 -23.80 24.24
C SER A 281 -14.21 -24.44 24.25
N GLY A 282 -15.07 -23.98 23.34
CA GLY A 282 -16.39 -24.57 23.13
C GLY A 282 -16.35 -25.79 22.20
N ARG A 283 -15.93 -26.95 22.71
CA ARG A 283 -16.07 -28.25 22.02
C ARG A 283 -17.55 -28.63 22.00
N LYS A 284 -18.21 -28.52 20.84
CA LYS A 284 -19.58 -28.99 20.63
C LYS A 284 -19.59 -30.52 20.69
N LEU A 285 -20.04 -31.11 21.80
CA LEU A 285 -20.38 -32.53 21.86
C LEU A 285 -21.77 -32.72 21.23
N ALA A 286 -21.83 -33.58 20.23
CA ALA A 286 -23.07 -34.00 19.59
C ALA A 286 -23.80 -35.03 20.46
N ARG A 287 -25.04 -34.73 20.86
CA ARG A 287 -26.24 -35.54 20.65
C ARG A 287 -27.46 -34.73 21.07
#